data_AF-A0A350R2E3-F1
#
_entry.id   AF-A0A350R2E3-F1
#
_cell.length_a   1.000
_cell.length_b   1.000
_cell.length_c   1.000
_cell.angle_alpha   90.00
_cell.angle_beta   90.00
_cell.angle_gamma   90.00
#
_symmetry.space_group_name_H-M   'P 1'
#
loop_
_entity.id
_entity.type
_entity.pdbx_description
1 polymer ?
#
loop_
_entity_poly.entity_id
_entity_poly.type
_entity_poly.pdbx_seq_one_letter_code
_entity_poly.pdbx_strand_id
1 'polypeptide(L)'
;MEDFDKILTFEEALEKLDRGLILSSIIQNKKTIFIKKGEKVIMKNNNLGLALSLNDFKSIFENSEFVLIKNDEEFVDVQRDIEYYSWRNK
;
A
#
# COMPACT_ATOMS: atom_id res chain seq x y z
N MET A 1 1.61 0.46 -25.11
CA MET A 1 0.21 0.39 -24.67
C MET A 1 0.32 0.31 -23.16
N GLU A 2 0.07 1.43 -22.48
CA GLU A 2 0.18 1.49 -21.02
C GLU A 2 -0.82 0.47 -20.47
N ASP A 3 -0.31 -0.57 -19.80
CA ASP A 3 -1.14 -1.50 -19.05
C ASP A 3 -1.82 -0.66 -17.96
N PHE A 4 -3.06 -0.25 -18.22
CA PHE A 4 -3.91 0.33 -17.19
C PHE A 4 -4.13 -0.79 -16.16
N ASP A 5 -3.30 -0.79 -15.12
CA ASP A 5 -3.49 -1.67 -13.99
C ASP A 5 -4.92 -1.46 -13.47
N LYS A 6 -5.70 -2.54 -13.49
CA LYS A 6 -7.13 -2.54 -13.16
C LYS A 6 -7.38 -1.77 -11.86
N ILE A 7 -8.25 -0.75 -11.92
CA ILE A 7 -8.77 -0.09 -10.73
C ILE A 7 -9.57 -1.12 -9.93
N LEU A 8 -9.21 -1.27 -8.66
CA LEU A 8 -9.83 -2.19 -7.71
C LEU A 8 -10.83 -1.43 -6.84
N THR A 9 -11.94 -2.08 -6.49
CA THR A 9 -12.78 -1.60 -5.38
C THR A 9 -12.05 -1.75 -4.05
N PHE A 10 -12.54 -1.12 -2.98
CA PHE A 10 -11.96 -1.27 -1.65
C PHE A 10 -11.95 -2.72 -1.17
N GLU A 11 -13.01 -3.49 -1.42
CA GLU A 11 -13.09 -4.91 -1.07
C GLU A 11 -12.05 -5.74 -1.83
N GLU A 12 -11.92 -5.50 -3.14
CA GLU A 12 -10.89 -6.15 -3.95
C GLU A 12 -9.49 -5.77 -3.46
N ALA A 13 -9.26 -4.49 -3.16
CA ALA A 13 -8.00 -4.00 -2.61
C ALA A 13 -7.67 -4.71 -1.28
N LEU A 14 -8.63 -4.83 -0.37
CA LEU A 14 -8.44 -5.53 0.90
C LEU A 14 -8.11 -7.01 0.68
N GLU A 15 -8.81 -7.70 -0.23
CA GLU A 15 -8.52 -9.09 -0.58
C GLU A 15 -7.09 -9.25 -1.14
N LYS A 16 -6.64 -8.32 -1.98
CA LYS A 16 -5.26 -8.35 -2.52
C LYS A 16 -4.23 -8.11 -1.42
N LEU A 17 -4.46 -7.13 -0.54
CA LEU A 17 -3.61 -6.87 0.62
C LEU A 17 -3.51 -8.08 1.55
N ASP A 18 -4.62 -8.79 1.78
CA ASP A 18 -4.67 -10.02 2.57
C ASP A 18 -3.84 -11.15 1.97
N ARG A 19 -3.74 -11.19 0.64
CA ARG A 19 -2.86 -12.12 -0.09
C ARG A 19 -1.40 -11.69 -0.13
N GLY A 20 -1.05 -10.60 0.56
CA GLY A 20 0.32 -10.06 0.60
C GLY A 20 0.71 -9.29 -0.66
N LEU A 21 -0.25 -8.93 -1.51
CA LEU A 21 0.00 -8.09 -2.67
C LEU A 21 0.11 -6.62 -2.25
N ILE A 22 0.77 -5.83 -3.08
CA ILE A 22 1.00 -4.41 -2.83
C ILE A 22 0.12 -3.59 -3.77
N LEU A 23 -0.47 -2.53 -3.23
CA LEU A 23 -1.32 -1.62 -3.97
C LEU A 23 -0.71 -0.23 -4.03
N SER A 24 -1.10 0.54 -5.03
CA SER A 24 -0.89 1.99 -5.08
C SER A 24 -2.20 2.74 -5.27
N SER A 25 -2.25 3.97 -4.80
CA SER A 25 -3.30 4.94 -5.10
C SER A 25 -2.65 6.31 -5.32
N ILE A 26 -3.28 7.16 -6.14
CA ILE A 26 -2.91 8.57 -6.28
C ILE A 26 -3.79 9.39 -5.35
N ILE A 27 -3.20 9.89 -4.26
CA ILE A 27 -3.91 10.67 -3.25
C ILE A 27 -3.29 12.07 -3.23
N GLN A 28 -4.10 13.10 -3.47
CA GLN A 28 -3.61 14.49 -3.54
C GLN A 28 -2.42 14.65 -4.51
N ASN A 29 -2.50 14.03 -5.68
CA ASN A 29 -1.45 14.02 -6.71
C ASN A 29 -0.12 13.39 -6.25
N LYS A 30 -0.15 12.52 -5.24
CA LYS A 30 1.01 11.76 -4.76
C LYS A 30 0.74 10.27 -4.82
N LYS A 31 1.67 9.52 -5.39
CA LYS A 31 1.68 8.05 -5.34
C LYS A 31 1.84 7.61 -3.89
N THR A 32 0.88 6.83 -3.42
CA THR A 32 0.85 6.23 -2.10
C THR A 32 0.78 4.73 -2.25
N ILE A 33 1.64 4.01 -1.56
CA ILE A 33 1.79 2.56 -1.59
C ILE A 33 1.20 1.96 -0.32
N PHE A 34 0.51 0.85 -0.44
CA PHE A 34 -0.15 0.13 0.65
C PHE A 34 0.31 -1.32 0.72
N ILE A 35 0.69 -1.75 1.92
CA ILE A 35 1.25 -3.07 2.18
C ILE A 35 0.66 -3.62 3.47
N LYS A 36 0.07 -4.81 3.45
CA LYS A 36 -0.39 -5.44 4.68
C LYS A 36 0.76 -6.14 5.40
N LYS A 37 0.89 -5.90 6.70
CA LYS A 37 1.83 -6.58 7.61
C LYS A 37 1.08 -6.97 8.88
N GLY A 38 0.76 -8.26 9.00
CA GLY A 38 -0.10 -8.75 10.09
C GLY A 38 -1.47 -8.09 10.05
N GLU A 39 -1.88 -7.49 11.17
CA GLU A 39 -3.18 -6.80 11.32
C GLU A 39 -3.16 -5.32 10.92
N LYS A 40 -2.03 -4.83 10.39
CA LYS A 40 -1.85 -3.42 10.02
C LYS A 40 -1.64 -3.27 8.52
N VAL A 41 -2.07 -2.12 8.00
CA VAL A 41 -1.75 -1.68 6.64
C VAL A 41 -0.71 -0.56 6.73
N ILE A 42 0.46 -0.80 6.17
CA ILE A 42 1.51 0.19 6.03
C ILE A 42 1.18 1.03 4.79
N MET A 43 1.05 2.33 5.00
CA MET A 43 0.89 3.33 3.96
C MET A 43 2.20 4.11 3.84
N LYS A 44 2.76 4.22 2.62
CA LYS A 44 3.99 4.96 2.36
C LYS A 44 3.82 5.87 1.14
N ASN A 45 4.24 7.11 1.25
CA ASN A 45 4.51 8.00 0.12
C ASN A 45 5.89 8.65 0.31
N ASN A 46 6.30 9.49 -0.63
CA ASN A 46 7.64 10.11 -0.60
C ASN A 46 7.95 10.93 0.66
N ASN A 47 6.93 11.36 1.41
CA ASN A 47 7.09 12.25 2.56
C ASN A 47 6.69 11.60 3.90
N LEU A 48 6.02 10.44 3.87
CA LEU A 48 5.33 9.89 5.04
C LEU A 48 5.22 8.38 4.95
N GLY A 49 5.52 7.70 6.06
CA GLY A 49 5.21 6.29 6.30
C GLY A 49 4.36 6.15 7.55
N LEU A 50 3.20 5.51 7.46
CA LEU A 50 2.28 5.25 8.57
C LEU A 50 1.89 3.78 8.63
N ALA A 51 1.67 3.28 9.85
CA ALA A 51 1.07 1.98 10.09
C ALA A 51 -0.35 2.18 10.62
N LEU A 52 -1.34 1.81 9.81
CA LEU A 52 -2.75 2.00 10.12
C LEU A 52 -3.38 0.69 10.60
N SER A 53 -4.32 0.78 11.53
CA SER A 53 -5.22 -0.34 11.79
C SER A 53 -6.11 -0.58 10.56
N LEU A 54 -6.70 -1.78 10.44
CA LEU A 54 -7.66 -2.06 9.38
C LEU A 54 -8.87 -1.10 9.42
N ASN A 55 -9.30 -0.71 10.62
CA ASN A 55 -10.41 0.23 10.79
C ASN A 55 -10.06 1.63 10.30
N ASP A 56 -8.86 2.13 10.63
CA ASP A 56 -8.40 3.43 10.15
C ASP A 56 -8.19 3.41 8.63
N PHE A 57 -7.58 2.35 8.11
CA PHE A 57 -7.40 2.17 6.67
C PHE A 57 -8.75 2.20 5.95
N LYS A 58 -9.75 1.46 6.46
CA LYS A 58 -11.10 1.50 5.90
C LYS A 58 -11.71 2.89 5.99
N SER A 59 -11.69 3.51 7.16
CA SER A 59 -12.30 4.83 7.37
C SER A 59 -11.69 5.93 6.50
N ILE A 60 -10.39 5.84 6.19
CA ILE A 60 -9.68 6.88 5.43
C ILE A 60 -9.76 6.61 3.92
N PHE A 61 -9.70 5.34 3.49
CA PHE A 61 -9.50 5.00 2.08
C PHE A 61 -10.63 4.17 1.44
N GLU A 62 -11.78 4.01 2.09
CA GLU A 62 -12.94 3.29 1.51
C GLU A 62 -13.35 3.80 0.13
N ASN A 63 -13.19 5.10 -0.15
CA ASN A 63 -13.56 5.74 -1.41
C ASN A 63 -12.36 6.01 -2.32
N SER A 64 -11.19 5.42 -2.03
CA SER A 64 -9.99 5.60 -2.84
C SER A 64 -9.94 4.60 -3.99
N GLU A 65 -9.38 5.03 -5.12
CA GLU A 65 -9.10 4.13 -6.25
C GLU A 65 -7.76 3.44 -6.02
N PHE A 66 -7.76 2.11 -6.02
CA PHE A 66 -6.56 1.31 -5.82
C PHE A 66 -6.14 0.62 -7.10
N VAL A 67 -4.84 0.44 -7.23
CA VAL A 67 -4.22 -0.16 -8.39
C VAL A 67 -3.22 -1.21 -7.90
N LEU A 68 -3.25 -2.40 -8.48
CA LEU A 68 -2.29 -3.46 -8.15
C LEU A 68 -0.94 -3.15 -8.76
N ILE A 69 0.13 -3.15 -7.97
CA ILE A 69 1.49 -2.97 -8.50
C ILE A 69 2.01 -4.32 -9.00
N LYS A 70 2.20 -4.48 -10.31
CA LYS A 70 2.83 -5.65 -10.91
C LYS A 70 4.33 -5.39 -11.10
N ASN A 71 5.15 -5.76 -10.11
CA ASN A 71 6.62 -5.81 -10.21
C ASN A 71 7.28 -4.56 -10.84
N ASP A 72 7.33 -3.48 -10.07
CA ASP A 72 8.14 -2.31 -10.43
C ASP A 72 9.47 -2.31 -9.67
N GLU A 73 10.55 -1.78 -10.24
CA GLU A 73 11.87 -1.72 -9.58
C GLU A 73 11.84 -0.93 -8.25
N GLU A 74 10.90 0.01 -8.08
CA GLU A 74 10.60 0.69 -6.80
C GLU A 74 10.25 -0.28 -5.65
N PHE A 75 9.78 -1.49 -5.97
CA PHE A 75 9.36 -2.51 -5.00
C PHE A 75 10.52 -3.07 -4.18
N VAL A 76 11.72 -3.14 -4.79
CA VAL A 76 12.94 -3.61 -4.11
C VAL A 76 13.39 -2.62 -3.06
N ASP A 77 13.19 -1.32 -3.31
CA ASP A 77 13.57 -0.25 -2.39
C ASP A 77 12.62 -0.19 -1.17
N VAL A 78 11.31 -0.28 -1.42
CA VAL A 78 10.30 -0.26 -0.35
C VAL A 78 10.43 -1.43 0.63
N GLN A 79 10.75 -2.64 0.15
CA GLN A 79 10.94 -3.80 1.04
C GLN A 79 12.17 -3.63 1.95
N ARG A 80 13.31 -3.15 1.42
CA ARG A 80 14.51 -2.88 2.23
C ARG A 80 14.24 -1.84 3.32
N ASP A 81 13.50 -0.78 2.97
CA ASP A 81 13.13 0.25 3.92
C ASP A 81 12.25 -0.28 5.05
N ILE A 82 11.28 -1.17 4.77
CA ILE A 82 10.41 -1.76 5.80
C ILE A 82 11.21 -2.62 6.79
N GLU A 83 12.20 -3.38 6.30
CA GLU A 83 13.12 -4.12 7.16
C GLU A 83 13.92 -3.16 8.06
N TYR A 84 14.32 -2.00 7.52
CA TYR A 84 14.99 -0.92 8.26
C TYR A 84 14.07 -0.18 9.27
N TYR A 85 12.75 -0.32 9.25
CA TYR A 85 11.91 0.18 10.36
C TYR A 85 11.55 -0.92 11.36
N SER A 86 11.71 -2.19 10.97
CA SER A 86 11.37 -3.34 11.82
C SER A 86 12.46 -3.66 12.84
N TRP A 87 13.75 -3.47 12.51
CA TRP A 87 14.88 -3.69 13.44
C TRP A 87 15.03 -2.62 14.54
N ARG A 88 14.46 -1.42 14.38
CA ARG A 88 14.63 -0.29 15.31
C ARG A 88 13.59 -0.21 16.43
N ASN A 89 12.62 -1.13 16.42
CA ASN A 89 11.60 -1.31 17.46
C ASN A 89 11.81 -2.62 18.25
N LYS A 90 13.06 -2.95 18.58
CA LYS A 90 13.41 -4.09 19.43
C LYS A 90 13.95 -3.64 20.77
#